data_AF-A0A2E6XC01-F1
#
_entry.id   AF-A0A2E6XC01-F1
#
_cell.length_a   1.000
_cell.length_b   1.000
_cell.length_c   1.000
_cell.angle_alpha   90.00
_cell.angle_beta   90.00
_cell.angle_gamma   90.00
#
_symmetry.space_group_name_H-M   'P 1'
#
loop_
_entity.id
_entity.type
_entity.pdbx_description
1 polymer ?
#
loop_
_entity_poly.entity_id
_entity_poly.type
_entity_poly.pdbx_seq_one_letter_code
_entity_poly.pdbx_strand_id
1 'polypeptide(L)'
;MAQPLSFSFNSVAQEVVCAPDAINGLPGILRRAGGSRAMVVCGPSILEKSDVIQRVQSALGDSCVGLFSGVAPHAPVHTLDEAMALAGELKPDALISVGGGSTHDTSKGIATLLGEGGKIHDHQVKFEPPDKTII
;
A
#
# COMPACT_ATOMS: atom_id res chain seq x y z
N MET A 1 -15.74 0.36 -31.36
CA MET A 1 -15.31 0.81 -30.01
C MET A 1 -14.86 -0.42 -29.24
N ALA A 2 -13.67 -0.40 -28.65
CA ALA A 2 -13.24 -1.49 -27.77
C ALA A 2 -14.13 -1.48 -26.51
N GLN A 3 -14.68 -2.63 -26.13
CA GLN A 3 -15.47 -2.75 -24.91
C GLN A 3 -14.51 -2.63 -23.72
N PRO A 4 -14.82 -1.81 -22.70
CA PRO A 4 -13.97 -1.72 -21.52
C PRO A 4 -13.93 -3.06 -20.79
N LEU A 5 -12.74 -3.50 -20.41
CA LEU A 5 -12.53 -4.71 -19.63
C LEU A 5 -13.13 -4.51 -18.23
N SER A 6 -14.04 -5.39 -17.83
CA SER A 6 -14.62 -5.44 -16.49
C SER A 6 -14.59 -6.87 -15.98
N PHE A 7 -13.88 -7.12 -14.89
CA PHE A 7 -13.88 -8.42 -14.21
C PHE A 7 -13.60 -8.28 -12.71
N SER A 8 -14.05 -9.28 -11.96
CA SER A 8 -13.68 -9.48 -10.56
C SER A 8 -13.25 -10.93 -10.38
N PHE A 9 -12.16 -11.12 -9.64
CA PHE A 9 -11.67 -12.42 -9.24
C PHE A 9 -11.38 -12.38 -7.74
N ASN A 10 -11.94 -13.32 -6.99
CA ASN A 10 -11.74 -13.43 -5.56
C ASN A 10 -11.10 -14.78 -5.25
N SER A 11 -9.99 -14.75 -4.52
CA SER A 11 -9.29 -15.92 -4.00
C SER A 11 -9.07 -15.75 -2.51
N VAL A 12 -8.68 -16.83 -1.82
CA VAL A 12 -8.37 -16.81 -0.39
C VAL A 12 -7.27 -15.78 -0.04
N ALA A 13 -6.35 -15.51 -0.97
CA ALA A 13 -5.21 -14.63 -0.73
C ALA A 13 -5.42 -13.17 -1.20
N GLN A 14 -6.28 -12.94 -2.20
CA GLN A 14 -6.45 -11.63 -2.82
C GLN A 14 -7.78 -11.49 -3.56
N GLU A 15 -8.31 -10.27 -3.55
CA GLU A 15 -9.42 -9.81 -4.40
C GLU A 15 -8.85 -8.87 -5.49
N VAL A 16 -9.19 -9.15 -6.76
CA VAL A 16 -8.82 -8.32 -7.92
C VAL A 16 -10.08 -7.71 -8.50
N VAL A 17 -10.10 -6.38 -8.60
CA VAL A 17 -11.18 -5.61 -9.22
C VAL A 17 -10.59 -4.79 -10.35
N CYS A 18 -11.01 -5.06 -11.58
CA CYS A 18 -10.61 -4.30 -12.75
C CYS A 18 -11.86 -3.86 -13.49
N ALA A 19 -12.19 -2.57 -13.39
CA ALA A 19 -13.34 -1.96 -14.05
C ALA A 19 -13.13 -0.44 -14.16
N PRO A 20 -13.83 0.24 -15.09
CA PRO A 20 -13.97 1.68 -15.03
C PRO A 20 -14.44 2.12 -13.64
N ASP A 21 -13.79 3.14 -13.09
CA ASP A 21 -14.11 3.73 -11.78
C ASP A 21 -14.10 2.77 -10.58
N ALA A 22 -13.30 1.69 -10.64
CA ALA A 22 -13.13 0.74 -9.54
C ALA A 22 -12.73 1.39 -8.20
N ILE A 23 -12.09 2.57 -8.23
CA ILE A 23 -11.75 3.40 -7.05
C ILE A 23 -12.98 3.68 -6.18
N ASN A 24 -14.16 3.84 -6.78
CA ASN A 24 -15.40 4.11 -6.04
C ASN A 24 -15.82 2.93 -5.15
N GLY A 25 -15.31 1.72 -5.42
CA GLY A 25 -15.54 0.53 -4.61
C GLY A 25 -14.66 0.41 -3.37
N LEU A 26 -13.65 1.29 -3.20
CA LEU A 26 -12.68 1.23 -2.09
C LEU A 26 -13.32 1.11 -0.70
N PRO A 27 -14.38 1.86 -0.33
CA PRO A 27 -15.00 1.73 0.99
C PRO A 27 -15.54 0.32 1.26
N GLY A 28 -16.10 -0.32 0.23
CA GLY A 28 -16.61 -1.68 0.34
C GLY A 28 -15.49 -2.70 0.52
N ILE A 29 -14.37 -2.52 -0.20
CA ILE A 29 -13.18 -3.38 -0.10
C ILE A 29 -12.54 -3.22 1.29
N LEU A 30 -12.33 -1.98 1.74
CA LEU A 30 -11.78 -1.66 3.06
C LEU A 30 -12.58 -2.32 4.19
N ARG A 31 -13.91 -2.16 4.16
CA ARG A 31 -14.80 -2.77 5.15
C ARG A 31 -14.74 -4.29 5.13
N ARG A 32 -14.69 -4.94 3.96
CA ARG A 32 -14.57 -6.40 3.85
C ARG A 32 -13.22 -6.91 4.38
N ALA A 33 -12.16 -6.12 4.23
CA ALA A 33 -10.86 -6.39 4.81
C ALA A 33 -10.79 -6.12 6.34
N GLY A 34 -11.87 -5.63 6.95
CA GLY A 34 -11.94 -5.31 8.38
C GLY A 34 -11.26 -3.99 8.76
N GLY A 35 -10.87 -3.17 7.79
CA GLY A 35 -10.24 -1.87 8.03
C GLY A 35 -11.25 -0.73 8.20
N SER A 36 -10.82 0.31 8.89
CA SER A 36 -11.59 1.54 9.16
C SER A 36 -10.74 2.82 9.17
N ARG A 37 -9.42 2.68 9.22
CA ARG A 37 -8.41 3.74 9.32
C ARG A 37 -7.30 3.48 8.31
N ALA A 38 -7.55 3.91 7.07
CA ALA A 38 -6.64 3.75 5.95
C ALA A 38 -5.60 4.87 5.90
N MET A 39 -4.32 4.51 5.87
CA MET A 39 -3.24 5.41 5.43
C MET A 39 -2.97 5.18 3.95
N VAL A 40 -3.03 6.25 3.16
CA VAL A 40 -2.68 6.21 1.73
C VAL A 40 -1.16 6.33 1.58
N VAL A 41 -0.56 5.50 0.73
CA VAL A 41 0.89 5.45 0.48
C VAL A 41 1.13 5.64 -1.01
N CYS A 42 1.88 6.66 -1.41
CA CYS A 42 2.21 6.94 -2.80
C CYS A 42 3.60 7.58 -2.96
N GLY A 43 4.04 7.72 -4.21
CA GLY A 43 5.24 8.49 -4.54
C GLY A 43 4.90 9.91 -5.01
N PRO A 44 5.88 10.83 -5.04
CA PRO A 44 5.63 12.23 -5.38
C PRO A 44 5.11 12.40 -6.81
N SER A 45 5.63 11.62 -7.76
CA SER A 45 5.24 11.76 -9.17
C SER A 45 3.77 11.44 -9.45
N ILE A 46 3.15 10.49 -8.74
CA ILE A 46 1.74 10.15 -8.98
C ILE A 46 0.81 11.16 -8.29
N LEU A 47 1.25 11.70 -7.14
CA LEU A 47 0.57 12.78 -6.44
C LEU A 47 0.53 14.06 -7.27
N GLU A 48 1.64 14.42 -7.91
CA GLU A 48 1.77 15.68 -8.67
C GLU A 48 1.13 15.62 -10.05
N LYS A 49 1.19 14.46 -10.73
CA LYS A 49 0.84 14.35 -12.15
C LYS A 49 -0.54 13.80 -12.43
N SER A 50 -1.32 13.44 -11.40
CA SER A 50 -2.66 12.87 -11.58
C SER A 50 -3.58 13.23 -10.42
N ASP A 51 -4.88 13.03 -10.62
CA ASP A 51 -5.91 13.23 -9.61
C ASP A 51 -6.21 11.96 -8.79
N VAL A 52 -5.47 10.86 -9.04
CA VAL A 52 -5.80 9.54 -8.49
C VAL A 52 -5.73 9.50 -6.97
N ILE A 53 -4.79 10.23 -6.35
CA ILE A 53 -4.66 10.28 -4.89
C ILE A 53 -5.86 11.01 -4.28
N GLN A 54 -6.27 12.13 -4.87
CA GLN A 54 -7.43 12.91 -4.46
C GLN A 54 -8.71 12.08 -4.61
N ARG A 55 -8.84 11.32 -5.70
CA ARG A 55 -9.96 10.39 -5.91
C ARG A 55 -9.99 9.27 -4.87
N VAL A 56 -8.83 8.71 -4.52
CA VAL A 56 -8.70 7.68 -3.46
C VAL A 56 -9.10 8.26 -2.10
N GLN A 57 -8.55 9.42 -1.72
CA GLN A 57 -8.88 10.08 -0.46
C GLN A 57 -10.38 10.44 -0.39
N SER A 58 -10.94 10.95 -1.48
CA SER A 58 -12.37 11.28 -1.59
C SER A 58 -13.25 10.05 -1.46
N ALA A 59 -12.86 8.93 -2.10
CA ALA A 59 -13.60 7.67 -2.00
C ALA A 59 -13.57 7.12 -0.56
N LEU A 60 -12.42 7.19 0.11
CA LEU A 60 -12.26 6.72 1.50
C LEU A 60 -12.96 7.61 2.53
N GLY A 61 -13.12 8.92 2.25
CA GLY A 61 -13.73 9.87 3.17
C GLY A 61 -13.05 9.87 4.54
N ASP A 62 -13.85 9.80 5.60
CA ASP A 62 -13.37 9.81 6.99
C ASP A 62 -12.49 8.61 7.35
N SER A 63 -12.49 7.55 6.54
CA SER A 63 -11.59 6.41 6.75
C SER A 63 -10.14 6.74 6.35
N CYS A 64 -9.90 7.79 5.56
CA CYS A 64 -8.55 8.21 5.20
C CYS A 64 -7.92 9.00 6.36
N VAL A 65 -7.06 8.35 7.14
CA VAL A 65 -6.43 8.96 8.33
C VAL A 65 -5.13 9.69 8.01
N GLY A 66 -4.56 9.50 6.82
CA GLY A 66 -3.43 10.30 6.35
C GLY A 66 -2.83 9.80 5.05
N LEU A 67 -1.80 10.52 4.59
CA LEU A 67 -1.11 10.31 3.33
C LEU A 67 0.40 10.34 3.56
N PHE A 68 1.08 9.26 3.20
CA PHE A 68 2.52 9.25 2.98
C PHE A 68 2.80 9.34 1.48
N SER A 69 3.45 10.41 1.03
CA SER A 69 3.79 10.63 -0.38
C SER A 69 5.28 10.56 -0.69
N GLY A 70 6.10 10.12 0.27
CA GLY A 70 7.55 10.10 0.20
C GLY A 70 8.15 8.91 -0.52
N VAL A 71 7.35 8.02 -1.13
CA VAL A 71 7.89 6.79 -1.75
C VAL A 71 8.90 7.14 -2.85
N ALA A 72 10.16 6.74 -2.62
CA ALA A 72 11.25 6.88 -3.58
C ALA A 72 11.42 5.61 -4.46
N PRO A 73 12.01 5.76 -5.66
CA PRO A 73 12.37 4.61 -6.49
C PRO A 73 13.23 3.60 -5.73
N HIS A 74 12.97 2.32 -5.96
CA HIS A 74 13.65 1.19 -5.31
C HIS A 74 13.40 1.03 -3.79
N ALA A 75 12.44 1.77 -3.21
CA ALA A 75 11.98 1.62 -1.82
C ALA A 75 13.15 1.61 -0.79
N PRO A 76 13.98 2.65 -0.73
CA PRO A 76 15.10 2.70 0.19
C PRO A 76 14.61 2.72 1.64
N VAL A 77 15.42 2.17 2.55
CA VAL A 77 15.04 1.96 3.96
C VAL A 77 14.66 3.25 4.68
N HIS A 78 15.33 4.38 4.42
CA HIS A 78 15.00 5.65 5.08
C HIS A 78 13.57 6.13 4.79
N THR A 79 13.06 5.87 3.58
CA THR A 79 11.66 6.18 3.23
C THR A 79 10.68 5.38 4.08
N LEU A 80 11.04 4.13 4.40
CA LEU A 80 10.25 3.29 5.28
C LEU A 80 10.26 3.81 6.72
N ASP A 81 11.41 4.29 7.21
CA ASP A 81 11.51 4.89 8.55
C ASP A 81 10.61 6.13 8.69
N GLU A 82 10.61 7.01 7.68
CA GLU A 82 9.73 8.18 7.62
C GLU A 82 8.24 7.78 7.59
N ALA A 83 7.89 6.77 6.78
CA ALA A 83 6.53 6.27 6.71
C ALA A 83 6.08 5.62 8.03
N MET A 84 6.98 4.92 8.74
CA MET A 84 6.69 4.31 10.03
C MET A 84 6.50 5.34 11.14
N ALA A 85 7.23 6.46 11.11
CA ALA A 85 7.00 7.56 12.03
C ALA A 85 5.57 8.10 11.89
N LEU A 86 5.14 8.37 10.65
CA LEU A 86 3.76 8.79 10.36
C LEU A 86 2.73 7.72 10.75
N ALA A 87 2.99 6.45 10.44
CA ALA A 87 2.10 5.36 10.82
C ALA A 87 1.94 5.22 12.34
N GLY A 88 3.01 5.48 13.12
CA GLY A 88 2.97 5.48 14.58
C GLY A 88 2.07 6.58 15.16
N GLU A 89 2.04 7.75 14.53
CA GLU A 89 1.16 8.86 14.90
C GLU A 89 -0.30 8.58 14.51
N LEU A 90 -0.53 8.14 13.27
CA LEU A 90 -1.87 7.95 12.71
C LEU A 90 -2.56 6.67 13.19
N LYS A 91 -1.78 5.64 13.56
CA LYS A 91 -2.26 4.30 13.93
C LYS A 91 -3.27 3.75 12.90
N PRO A 92 -2.87 3.59 11.63
CA PRO A 92 -3.74 3.00 10.62
C PRO A 92 -3.97 1.51 10.88
N ASP A 93 -5.16 1.03 10.54
CA ASP A 93 -5.49 -0.41 10.52
C ASP A 93 -5.48 -0.99 9.09
N ALA A 94 -5.29 -0.13 8.08
CA ALA A 94 -5.18 -0.51 6.68
C ALA A 94 -4.21 0.42 5.93
N LEU A 95 -3.58 -0.12 4.89
CA LEU A 95 -2.72 0.62 3.97
C LEU A 95 -3.32 0.60 2.56
N ILE A 96 -3.39 1.76 1.92
CA ILE A 96 -3.85 1.89 0.53
C ILE A 96 -2.67 2.36 -0.31
N SER A 97 -2.05 1.41 -1.00
CA SER A 97 -0.92 1.67 -1.87
C SER A 97 -1.38 2.15 -3.25
N VAL A 98 -0.86 3.29 -3.72
CA VAL A 98 -1.23 3.86 -5.03
C VAL A 98 0.04 4.20 -5.82
N GLY A 99 0.34 3.39 -6.83
CA GLY A 99 1.53 3.59 -7.67
C GLY A 99 2.04 2.29 -8.30
N GLY A 100 3.35 2.20 -8.46
CA GLY A 100 4.04 1.04 -9.03
C GLY A 100 4.67 0.13 -7.96
N GLY A 101 5.61 -0.71 -8.41
CA GLY A 101 6.29 -1.70 -7.55
C GLY A 101 6.92 -1.11 -6.28
N SER A 102 7.66 0.00 -6.39
CA SER A 102 8.27 0.64 -5.21
C SER A 102 7.25 1.10 -4.16
N THR A 103 6.06 1.55 -4.58
CA THR A 103 4.97 1.91 -3.65
C THR A 103 4.42 0.67 -2.96
N HIS A 104 4.15 -0.39 -3.73
CA HIS A 104 3.66 -1.66 -3.18
C HIS A 104 4.67 -2.26 -2.19
N ASP A 105 5.97 -2.26 -2.53
CA ASP A 105 7.02 -2.83 -1.69
C ASP A 105 7.26 -2.00 -0.43
N THR A 106 7.25 -0.67 -0.53
CA THR A 106 7.28 0.20 0.66
C THR A 106 6.07 -0.08 1.56
N SER A 107 4.88 -0.22 0.98
CA SER A 107 3.65 -0.50 1.74
C SER A 107 3.70 -1.87 2.45
N LYS A 108 4.25 -2.90 1.81
CA LYS A 108 4.50 -4.21 2.44
C LYS A 108 5.52 -4.11 3.58
N GLY A 109 6.56 -3.29 3.40
CA GLY A 109 7.52 -2.99 4.46
C GLY A 109 6.84 -2.37 5.68
N ILE A 110 5.98 -1.36 5.47
CA ILE A 110 5.20 -0.72 6.55
C ILE A 110 4.32 -1.78 7.24
N ALA A 111 3.56 -2.57 6.48
CA ALA A 111 2.70 -3.61 7.02
C ALA A 111 3.48 -4.64 7.86
N THR A 112 4.66 -5.05 7.38
CA THR A 112 5.53 -6.00 8.08
C THR A 112 6.00 -5.42 9.41
N LEU A 113 6.48 -4.17 9.43
CA LEU A 113 6.97 -3.54 10.65
C LEU A 113 5.85 -3.19 11.65
N LEU A 114 4.65 -2.88 11.17
CA LEU A 114 3.49 -2.69 12.05
C LEU A 114 3.02 -4.01 12.69
N GLY A 115 3.10 -5.12 11.94
CA GLY A 115 2.65 -6.44 12.41
C GLY A 115 3.67 -7.16 13.29
N GLU A 116 4.94 -7.17 12.88
CA GLU A 116 6.00 -7.98 13.49
C GLU A 116 6.97 -7.15 14.35
N GLY A 117 7.01 -5.82 14.16
CA GLY A 117 7.99 -4.95 14.81
C GLY A 117 9.41 -5.12 14.27
N GLY A 118 10.38 -4.63 15.05
CA GLY A 118 11.81 -4.70 14.71
C GLY A 118 12.22 -3.70 13.62
N LYS A 119 13.27 -4.04 12.88
CA LYS A 119 13.79 -3.31 11.72
C LYS A 119 13.56 -4.11 10.45
N ILE A 120 13.50 -3.44 9.30
CA ILE A 120 13.26 -4.14 8.03
C ILE A 120 14.34 -5.19 7.69
N HIS A 121 15.57 -4.99 8.16
CA HIS A 121 16.68 -5.92 7.97
C HIS A 121 16.54 -7.20 8.82
N ASP A 122 15.69 -7.19 9.84
CA ASP A 122 15.37 -8.38 10.64
C ASP A 122 14.48 -9.34 9.84
N HIS A 123 13.81 -8.84 8.79
CA HIS A 123 12.90 -9.58 7.91
C HIS A 123 13.52 -9.91 6.55
N GLN A 124 14.83 -9.68 6.39
CA GLN A 124 15.50 -9.88 5.11
C GLN A 124 15.90 -11.36 4.92
N VAL A 125 15.67 -11.88 3.72
CA VAL A 125 16.22 -13.17 3.33
C VAL A 125 17.70 -13.01 3.04
N LYS A 126 18.57 -13.67 3.83
CA LYS A 126 20.01 -13.73 3.54
C LYS A 126 20.31 -15.01 2.79
N PHE A 127 20.77 -14.88 1.55
CA PHE A 127 21.26 -16.00 0.75
C PHE A 127 22.79 -16.02 0.76
N GLU A 128 23.36 -17.12 1.22
CA GLU A 128 24.80 -17.40 1.13
C GLU A 128 25.02 -18.52 0.11
N PRO A 129 25.79 -18.28 -0.97
CA PRO A 129 26.18 -19.34 -1.88
C PRO A 129 26.95 -20.46 -1.15
N PRO A 130 26.79 -21.75 -1.53
CA PRO A 130 25.98 -22.27 -2.62
C PRO A 130 24.66 -22.82 -2.09
N ASP A 131 23.72 -22.00 -1.62
CA ASP A 131 22.32 -22.38 -1.31
C ASP A 131 21.93 -22.43 0.18
N LYS A 132 22.61 -21.68 1.05
CA LYS A 132 22.11 -21.46 2.42
C LYS A 132 21.20 -20.24 2.47
N THR A 133 19.94 -20.46 2.83
CA THR A 133 19.00 -19.39 3.17
C THR A 133 18.90 -19.25 4.68
N ILE A 134 19.15 -18.06 5.20
CA ILE A 134 18.97 -17.71 6.62
C ILE A 134 17.79 -16.74 6.70
N ILE A 135 16.76 -17.16 7.42
CA ILE A 135 15.55 -16.38 7.74
C ILE A 135 15.73 -15.84 9.16
#